data_AF-A0A534L936-F1
#
_entry.id   AF-A0A534L936-F1
#
_cell.length_a   1.000
_cell.length_b   1.000
_cell.length_c   1.000
_cell.angle_alpha   90.00
_cell.angle_beta   90.00
_cell.angle_gamma   90.00
#
_symmetry.space_group_name_H-M   'P 1'
#
loop_
_entity.id
_entity.type
_entity.pdbx_description
1 polymer ?
#
loop_
_entity_poly.entity_id
_entity_poly.type
_entity_poly.pdbx_seq_one_letter_code
_entity_poly.pdbx_strand_id
1 'polypeptide(L)'
;MYQRGIPATTGHPPGMRSPRRVPLPAFGLILAFAILLGMLLYYAQFSGTIRWLLGVVALAVLAAIAWGQIQRRTAEPSPLVGPRSPGATREGELDSFAAAVRRAARGLPYSQVLVASRARSAFFERARLALGLPPETIRDAQRDPGALRRMFGDDALVDFLYLGAGDLEDRLAWVQRARVRGGFVREFRDVLTRMEAWR
;
A
#
# COMPACT_ATOMS: atom_id res chain seq x y z
N MET A 1 6.60 9.56 -50.54
CA MET A 1 7.92 9.89 -49.96
C MET A 1 7.83 11.27 -49.32
N TYR A 2 8.48 11.45 -48.16
CA TYR A 2 8.54 12.64 -47.28
C TYR A 2 7.36 12.94 -46.35
N GLN A 3 7.40 12.34 -45.15
CA GLN A 3 6.73 12.86 -43.97
C GLN A 3 7.74 13.75 -43.22
N ARG A 4 7.48 15.05 -43.20
CA ARG A 4 8.26 16.09 -42.51
C ARG A 4 8.19 15.86 -41.00
N GLY A 5 9.36 15.90 -40.35
CA GLY A 5 9.50 15.82 -38.90
C GLY A 5 8.83 16.99 -38.18
N ILE A 6 8.12 16.69 -37.11
CA ILE A 6 7.62 17.67 -36.15
C ILE A 6 8.70 17.82 -35.07
N PRO A 7 9.19 19.04 -34.78
CA PRO A 7 10.30 19.25 -33.87
C PRO A 7 9.87 19.07 -32.41
N ALA A 8 10.71 18.34 -31.68
CA ALA A 8 10.70 18.36 -30.22
C ALA A 8 11.18 19.74 -29.74
N THR A 9 10.31 20.51 -29.08
CA THR A 9 10.62 21.42 -27.97
C THR A 9 9.32 22.03 -27.45
N THR A 10 8.85 21.59 -26.28
CA THR A 10 8.54 22.47 -25.13
C THR A 10 8.05 21.57 -24.00
N GLY A 11 8.86 21.47 -22.95
CA GLY A 11 8.47 20.85 -21.69
C GLY A 11 7.31 21.63 -21.08
N HIS A 12 6.16 20.97 -20.98
CA HIS A 12 5.08 21.43 -20.13
C HIS A 12 5.33 20.88 -18.72
N PRO A 13 5.48 21.72 -17.68
CA PRO A 13 5.57 21.21 -16.31
C PRO A 13 4.23 20.54 -15.94
N PRO A 14 4.25 19.50 -15.08
CA PRO A 14 3.04 18.81 -14.67
C PRO A 14 2.10 19.81 -13.99
N GLY A 15 0.94 20.02 -14.61
CA GLY A 15 -0.08 20.95 -14.13
C GLY A 15 -0.39 20.74 -12.66
N MET A 16 -0.30 21.82 -11.89
CA MET A 16 -0.87 21.90 -10.56
C MET A 16 -2.33 21.46 -10.65
N ARG A 17 -2.71 20.43 -9.89
CA ARG A 17 -4.11 20.02 -9.76
C ARG A 17 -4.91 21.22 -9.29
N SER A 18 -5.86 21.68 -10.11
CA SER A 18 -6.81 22.72 -9.74
C SER A 18 -7.46 22.38 -8.38
N PRO A 19 -7.60 23.35 -7.46
CA PRO A 19 -8.36 23.13 -6.24
C PRO A 19 -9.75 22.70 -6.66
N ARG A 20 -10.19 21.56 -6.14
CA ARG A 20 -11.51 20.97 -6.39
C ARG A 20 -12.54 21.97 -5.87
N ARG A 21 -13.00 22.89 -6.72
CA ARG A 21 -14.01 23.89 -6.37
C ARG A 21 -15.27 23.13 -6.00
N VAL A 22 -15.62 23.18 -4.73
CA VAL A 22 -16.88 22.63 -4.22
C VAL A 22 -17.99 23.40 -4.96
N PRO A 23 -18.90 22.72 -5.68
CA PRO A 23 -19.91 23.42 -6.45
C PRO A 23 -20.78 24.25 -5.49
N LEU A 24 -21.05 25.52 -5.83
CA LEU A 24 -21.94 26.44 -5.09
C LEU A 24 -23.23 25.79 -4.51
N PRO A 25 -23.95 24.89 -5.21
CA PRO A 25 -25.12 24.20 -4.63
C PRO A 25 -24.80 23.31 -3.43
N ALA A 26 -23.57 22.77 -3.33
CA ALA A 26 -23.17 21.96 -2.18
C ALA A 26 -22.99 22.80 -0.91
N PHE A 27 -22.57 24.06 -1.02
CA PHE A 27 -22.51 24.97 0.13
C PHE A 27 -23.91 25.26 0.69
N GLY A 28 -24.88 25.54 -0.20
CA GLY A 28 -26.27 25.75 0.21
C GLY A 28 -26.87 24.53 0.92
N LEU A 29 -26.60 23.33 0.41
CA LEU A 29 -27.09 22.08 1.01
C LEU A 29 -26.46 21.81 2.38
N ILE A 30 -25.16 22.06 2.54
CA ILE A 30 -24.45 21.90 3.82
C ILE A 30 -25.01 22.90 4.85
N LEU A 31 -25.23 24.15 4.44
CA LEU A 31 -25.79 25.18 5.33
C LEU A 31 -27.22 24.83 5.75
N ALA A 32 -28.07 24.42 4.81
CA ALA A 32 -29.43 23.98 5.10
C ALA A 32 -29.47 22.78 6.07
N PHE A 33 -28.58 21.81 5.85
CA PHE A 33 -28.43 20.66 6.75
C PHE A 33 -27.97 21.08 8.16
N ALA A 34 -27.00 22.01 8.26
CA ALA A 34 -26.53 22.52 9.54
C ALA A 34 -27.64 23.26 10.32
N ILE A 35 -28.44 24.06 9.63
CA ILE A 35 -29.60 24.76 10.22
C ILE A 35 -30.64 23.75 10.70
N LEU A 36 -30.98 22.74 9.88
CA LEU A 36 -31.92 21.69 10.23
C LEU A 36 -31.43 20.88 11.45
N LEU A 37 -30.15 20.51 11.47
CA LEU A 37 -29.54 19.80 12.59
C LEU A 37 -29.58 20.62 13.87
N GLY A 38 -29.24 21.92 13.80
CA GLY A 38 -29.34 22.84 14.92
C GLY A 38 -30.76 22.96 15.46
N MET A 39 -31.76 23.03 14.57
CA MET A 39 -33.17 23.07 14.94
C MET A 39 -33.62 21.77 15.61
N LEU A 40 -33.19 20.60 15.11
CA LEU A 40 -33.48 19.31 15.74
C LEU A 40 -32.84 19.19 17.13
N LEU A 41 -31.60 19.65 17.29
CA LEU A 41 -30.90 19.65 18.58
C LEU A 41 -31.57 20.59 19.59
N TYR A 42 -32.03 21.75 19.15
CA TYR A 42 -32.84 22.66 19.96
C TYR A 42 -34.13 21.99 20.43
N TYR A 43 -34.86 21.34 19.51
CA TYR A 43 -36.13 20.67 19.83
C TYR A 43 -35.94 19.43 20.71
N ALA A 44 -34.77 18.78 20.65
CA ALA A 44 -34.41 17.64 21.50
C ALA A 44 -34.37 18.00 22.99
N GLN A 45 -34.20 19.28 23.36
CA GLN A 45 -34.27 19.71 24.75
C GLN A 45 -35.69 19.62 25.32
N PHE A 46 -36.71 19.82 24.48
CA PHE A 46 -38.12 19.84 24.89
C PHE A 46 -38.85 18.52 24.57
N SER A 47 -38.35 17.74 23.61
CA SER A 47 -38.94 16.47 23.21
C SER A 47 -37.98 15.31 23.49
N GLY A 48 -38.32 14.49 24.49
CA GLY A 48 -37.59 13.27 24.81
C GLY A 48 -37.48 12.32 23.61
N THR A 49 -38.51 12.26 22.76
CA THR A 49 -38.52 11.44 21.55
C THR A 49 -37.45 11.86 20.53
N ILE A 50 -37.29 13.17 20.28
CA ILE A 50 -36.28 13.67 19.35
C ILE A 50 -34.87 13.45 19.91
N ARG A 51 -34.68 13.63 21.22
CA ARG A 51 -33.42 13.32 21.90
C ARG A 51 -33.02 11.86 21.74
N TRP A 52 -33.95 10.93 21.96
CA TRP A 52 -33.71 9.50 21.76
C TRP A 52 -33.42 9.16 20.30
N LEU A 53 -34.18 9.73 19.36
CA LEU A 53 -33.98 9.53 17.94
C LEU A 53 -32.59 9.99 17.48
N LEU A 54 -32.16 11.18 17.90
CA LEU A 54 -30.80 11.67 17.64
C LEU A 54 -29.72 10.77 18.26
N GLY A 55 -29.95 10.26 19.47
CA GLY A 55 -29.04 9.32 20.12
C GLY A 55 -28.88 8.02 19.32
N VAL A 56 -29.99 7.44 18.85
CA VAL A 56 -29.98 6.23 18.01
C VAL A 56 -29.28 6.48 16.68
N VAL A 57 -29.55 7.62 16.03
CA VAL A 57 -28.88 7.99 14.78
C VAL A 57 -27.38 8.18 14.99
N ALA A 58 -26.96 8.86 16.05
CA ALA A 58 -25.56 9.03 16.38
C ALA A 58 -24.85 7.70 16.63
N LEU A 59 -25.50 6.79 17.37
CA LEU A 59 -24.99 5.44 17.62
C LEU A 59 -24.87 4.63 16.33
N ALA A 60 -25.86 4.71 15.44
CA ALA A 60 -25.85 4.03 14.15
C ALA A 60 -24.73 4.55 13.23
N VAL A 61 -24.49 5.87 13.21
CA VAL A 61 -23.37 6.47 12.47
C VAL A 61 -22.03 6.01 13.05
N LEU A 62 -21.87 6.02 14.36
CA LEU A 62 -20.67 5.50 15.04
C LEU A 62 -20.43 4.03 14.71
N ALA A 63 -21.48 3.20 14.78
CA ALA A 63 -21.42 1.79 14.43
C ALA A 63 -21.05 1.58 12.95
N ALA A 64 -21.62 2.37 12.03
CA ALA A 64 -21.29 2.30 10.61
C ALA A 64 -19.83 2.72 10.33
N ILE A 65 -19.32 3.74 11.02
CA ILE A 65 -17.91 4.16 10.92
C ILE A 65 -17.00 3.04 11.45
N ALA A 66 -17.31 2.52 12.65
CA ALA A 66 -16.54 1.43 13.25
C ALA A 66 -16.55 0.18 12.37
N TRP A 67 -17.73 -0.22 11.86
CA TRP A 67 -17.90 -1.32 10.92
C TRP A 67 -17.14 -1.09 9.61
N GLY A 68 -17.19 0.12 9.06
CA GLY A 68 -16.43 0.50 7.87
C GLY A 68 -14.92 0.44 8.10
N GLN A 69 -14.43 0.81 9.29
CA GLN A 69 -13.03 0.66 9.65
C GLN A 69 -12.63 -0.81 9.83
N ILE A 70 -13.50 -1.61 10.45
CA ILE A 70 -13.31 -3.06 10.60
C ILE A 70 -13.30 -3.71 9.23
N GLN A 71 -14.29 -3.50 8.37
CA GLN A 71 -14.29 -4.02 7.00
C GLN A 71 -13.08 -3.54 6.20
N ARG A 72 -12.61 -2.30 6.33
CA ARG A 72 -11.35 -1.90 5.67
C ARG A 72 -10.13 -2.67 6.17
N ARG A 73 -10.17 -3.21 7.39
CA ARG A 73 -9.11 -3.99 8.04
C ARG A 73 -9.30 -5.51 7.92
N THR A 74 -10.52 -5.99 7.74
CA THR A 74 -10.92 -7.40 7.78
C THR A 74 -11.75 -7.85 6.58
N ALA A 75 -11.97 -7.00 5.59
CA ALA A 75 -12.52 -7.43 4.31
C ALA A 75 -11.50 -8.38 3.68
N GLU A 76 -11.69 -9.66 3.95
CA GLU A 76 -11.35 -10.69 3.01
C GLU A 76 -11.95 -10.28 1.67
N PRO A 77 -11.14 -10.25 0.60
CA PRO A 77 -11.65 -9.93 -0.72
C PRO A 77 -12.79 -10.90 -1.03
N SER A 78 -13.86 -10.40 -1.66
CA SER A 78 -14.96 -11.21 -2.19
C SER A 78 -14.41 -12.53 -2.75
N PRO A 79 -15.04 -13.69 -2.46
CA PRO A 79 -14.51 -14.98 -2.85
C PRO A 79 -14.19 -14.91 -4.34
N LEU A 80 -12.92 -15.20 -4.65
CA LEU A 80 -12.42 -15.23 -6.01
C LEU A 80 -13.29 -16.23 -6.78
N VAL A 81 -14.23 -15.74 -7.59
CA VAL A 81 -14.72 -16.49 -8.74
C VAL A 81 -13.54 -16.51 -9.70
N GLY A 82 -12.60 -17.42 -9.43
CA GLY A 82 -11.47 -17.67 -10.29
C GLY A 82 -11.96 -18.30 -11.59
N PRO A 83 -11.39 -17.94 -12.76
CA PRO A 83 -11.56 -18.78 -13.94
C PRO A 83 -11.11 -20.21 -13.61
N ARG A 84 -11.77 -21.20 -14.23
CA ARG A 84 -11.54 -22.64 -14.08
C ARG A 84 -10.05 -22.94 -13.89
N SER A 85 -9.75 -23.76 -12.87
CA SER A 85 -8.42 -24.27 -12.50
C SER A 85 -7.48 -24.34 -13.72
N PRO A 86 -6.38 -23.58 -13.76
CA PRO A 86 -5.47 -23.64 -14.88
C PRO A 86 -4.81 -25.02 -14.86
N GLY A 87 -4.72 -25.63 -16.04
CA GLY A 87 -3.84 -26.78 -16.27
C GLY A 87 -2.41 -26.44 -15.88
N ALA A 88 -1.60 -27.48 -15.68
CA ALA A 88 -0.27 -27.46 -15.05
C ALA A 88 0.85 -26.69 -15.81
N THR A 89 0.52 -25.60 -16.50
CA THR A 89 1.49 -24.71 -17.16
C THR A 89 1.66 -23.39 -16.39
N ARG A 90 2.91 -23.16 -16.02
CA ARG A 90 3.52 -22.05 -15.25
C ARG A 90 3.43 -20.66 -15.92
N GLU A 91 2.42 -20.38 -16.75
CA GLU A 91 2.38 -19.17 -17.59
C GLU A 91 1.84 -17.93 -16.85
N GLY A 92 1.17 -18.08 -15.70
CA GLY A 92 0.51 -16.98 -14.97
C GLY A 92 1.31 -16.28 -13.86
N GLU A 93 2.53 -16.71 -13.55
CA GLU A 93 3.28 -16.18 -12.39
C GLU A 93 3.68 -14.70 -12.56
N LEU A 94 4.05 -14.27 -13.78
CA LEU A 94 4.40 -12.88 -14.06
C LEU A 94 3.18 -11.95 -14.00
N ASP A 95 2.05 -12.35 -14.57
CA ASP A 95 0.83 -11.55 -14.55
C ASP A 95 0.25 -11.41 -13.13
N SER A 96 0.29 -12.50 -12.36
CA SER A 96 -0.12 -12.48 -10.95
C SER A 96 0.80 -11.58 -10.11
N PHE A 97 2.10 -11.59 -10.37
CA PHE A 97 3.05 -10.68 -9.74
C PHE A 97 2.83 -9.22 -10.16
N ALA A 98 2.65 -8.94 -11.45
CA ALA A 98 2.34 -7.61 -11.95
C ALA A 98 1.04 -7.06 -11.33
N ALA A 99 0.03 -7.91 -11.18
CA ALA A 99 -1.19 -7.57 -10.46
C ALA A 99 -0.95 -7.33 -8.95
N ALA A 100 -0.04 -8.07 -8.33
CA ALA A 100 0.38 -7.82 -6.94
C ALA A 100 1.11 -6.48 -6.79
N VAL A 101 2.00 -6.12 -7.72
CA VAL A 101 2.67 -4.80 -7.73
C VAL A 101 1.66 -3.66 -7.87
N ARG A 102 0.70 -3.76 -8.81
CA ARG A 102 -0.38 -2.77 -8.94
C ARG A 102 -1.21 -2.63 -7.67
N ARG A 103 -1.46 -3.74 -6.98
CA ARG A 103 -2.18 -3.76 -5.69
C ARG A 103 -1.34 -3.15 -4.56
N ALA A 104 -0.05 -3.47 -4.49
CA ALA A 104 0.87 -2.91 -3.52
C ALA A 104 0.99 -1.37 -3.66
N ALA A 105 1.04 -0.87 -4.91
CA ALA A 105 1.04 0.55 -5.22
C ALA A 105 -0.26 1.26 -4.79
N ARG A 106 -1.40 0.55 -4.78
CA ARG A 106 -2.68 1.05 -4.26
C ARG A 106 -2.81 1.01 -2.73
N GLY A 107 -1.77 0.57 -2.02
CA GLY A 107 -1.73 0.59 -0.55
C GLY A 107 -2.18 -0.70 0.13
N LEU A 108 -2.31 -1.82 -0.61
CA LEU A 108 -2.76 -3.10 -0.04
C LEU A 108 -1.61 -3.79 0.75
N PRO A 109 -1.70 -3.94 2.08
CA PRO A 109 -0.58 -4.38 2.92
C PRO A 109 -0.09 -5.79 2.58
N TYR A 110 -0.99 -6.73 2.33
CA TYR A 110 -0.62 -8.10 1.95
C TYR A 110 0.18 -8.13 0.64
N SER A 111 -0.25 -7.36 -0.37
CA SER A 111 0.47 -7.25 -1.64
C SER A 111 1.81 -6.54 -1.49
N GLN A 112 1.92 -5.57 -0.58
CA GLN A 112 3.18 -4.90 -0.24
C GLN A 112 4.19 -5.89 0.38
N VAL A 113 3.73 -6.70 1.33
CA VAL A 113 4.55 -7.77 1.93
C VAL A 113 4.99 -8.79 0.88
N LEU A 114 4.09 -9.21 -0.01
CA LEU A 114 4.40 -10.18 -1.06
C LEU A 114 5.47 -9.64 -2.03
N VAL A 115 5.32 -8.39 -2.48
CA VAL A 115 6.27 -7.74 -3.39
C VAL A 115 7.63 -7.53 -2.73
N ALA A 116 7.66 -7.06 -1.48
CA ALA A 116 8.90 -6.90 -0.73
C ALA A 116 9.62 -8.24 -0.51
N SER A 117 8.87 -9.29 -0.16
CA SER A 117 9.42 -10.64 0.02
C SER A 117 10.01 -11.19 -1.28
N ARG A 118 9.32 -11.04 -2.40
CA ARG A 118 9.81 -11.47 -3.71
C ARG A 118 11.06 -10.71 -4.15
N ALA A 119 11.10 -9.39 -3.96
CA ALA A 119 12.28 -8.59 -4.27
C ALA A 119 13.49 -9.00 -3.43
N ARG A 120 13.28 -9.25 -2.13
CA ARG A 120 14.32 -9.77 -1.22
C ARG A 120 14.85 -11.12 -1.68
N SER A 121 13.98 -12.08 -1.99
CA SER A 121 14.40 -13.40 -2.49
C SER A 121 15.19 -13.30 -3.79
N ALA A 122 14.72 -12.47 -4.74
CA ALA A 122 15.41 -12.25 -6.01
C ALA A 122 16.79 -11.60 -5.80
N PHE A 123 16.90 -10.65 -4.87
CA PHE A 123 18.17 -10.01 -4.55
C PHE A 123 19.16 -10.99 -3.91
N PHE A 124 18.73 -11.82 -2.96
CA PHE A 124 19.59 -12.85 -2.38
C PHE A 124 20.07 -13.87 -3.41
N GLU A 125 19.21 -14.25 -4.35
CA GLU A 125 19.60 -15.16 -5.42
C GLU A 125 20.60 -14.51 -6.37
N ARG A 126 20.38 -13.25 -6.76
CA ARG A 126 21.37 -12.46 -7.51
C ARG A 126 22.70 -12.38 -6.76
N ALA A 127 22.67 -12.11 -5.46
CA ALA A 127 23.87 -11.98 -4.64
C ALA A 127 24.63 -13.30 -4.53
N ARG A 128 23.91 -14.41 -4.33
CA ARG A 128 24.46 -15.76 -4.34
C ARG A 128 25.18 -16.06 -5.65
N LEU A 129 24.55 -15.74 -6.79
CA LEU A 129 25.13 -15.96 -8.11
C LEU A 129 26.34 -15.05 -8.37
N ALA A 130 26.26 -13.77 -8.00
CA ALA A 130 27.35 -12.81 -8.19
C ALA A 130 28.60 -13.17 -7.37
N LEU A 131 28.42 -13.67 -6.15
CA LEU A 131 29.50 -14.07 -5.25
C LEU A 131 29.93 -15.54 -5.41
N GLY A 132 29.29 -16.30 -6.32
CA GLY A 132 29.59 -17.72 -6.52
C GLY A 132 29.33 -18.61 -5.30
N LEU A 133 28.38 -18.21 -4.43
CA LEU A 133 28.16 -18.87 -3.15
C LEU A 133 27.25 -20.11 -3.27
N PRO A 134 27.49 -21.14 -2.44
CA PRO A 134 26.51 -22.21 -2.26
C PRO A 134 25.20 -21.68 -1.64
N PRO A 135 24.06 -22.33 -1.92
CA PRO A 135 22.77 -21.92 -1.37
C PRO A 135 22.69 -22.00 0.15
N GLU A 136 23.50 -22.83 0.80
CA GLU A 136 23.58 -22.95 2.26
C GLU A 136 24.20 -21.69 2.87
N THR A 137 25.30 -21.21 2.29
CA THR A 137 26.06 -20.06 2.80
C THR A 137 25.23 -18.78 2.80
N ILE A 138 24.42 -18.54 1.76
CA ILE A 138 23.54 -17.36 1.71
C ILE A 138 22.36 -17.49 2.69
N ARG A 139 21.90 -18.72 2.98
CA ARG A 139 20.84 -18.97 3.98
C ARG A 139 21.34 -18.77 5.39
N ASP A 140 22.58 -19.14 5.68
CA ASP A 140 23.18 -18.91 6.99
C ASP A 140 23.46 -17.42 7.20
N ALA A 141 23.93 -16.71 6.16
CA ALA A 141 24.08 -15.26 6.21
C ALA A 141 22.74 -14.53 6.44
N GLN A 142 21.63 -15.05 5.91
CA GLN A 142 20.28 -14.48 6.16
C GLN A 142 19.85 -14.55 7.63
N ARG A 143 20.46 -15.41 8.45
CA ARG A 143 20.14 -15.56 9.88
C ARG A 143 21.03 -14.71 10.78
N ASP A 144 22.15 -14.20 10.26
CA ASP A 144 23.10 -13.38 11.02
C ASP A 144 23.13 -11.94 10.47
N PRO A 145 22.64 -10.94 11.24
CA PRO A 145 22.67 -9.54 10.80
C PRO A 145 24.10 -9.03 10.64
N GLY A 146 25.06 -9.56 11.39
CA GLY A 146 26.47 -9.23 11.27
C GLY A 146 27.09 -9.78 9.98
N ALA A 147 26.65 -10.94 9.50
CA ALA A 147 27.05 -11.48 8.20
C ALA A 147 26.47 -10.66 7.05
N LEU A 148 25.20 -10.25 7.13
CA LEU A 148 24.59 -9.36 6.14
C LEU A 148 25.33 -8.01 6.05
N ARG A 149 25.67 -7.40 7.19
CA ARG A 149 26.46 -6.15 7.20
C ARG A 149 27.82 -6.31 6.52
N ARG A 150 28.53 -7.40 6.82
CA ARG A 150 29.83 -7.69 6.19
C ARG A 150 29.73 -7.89 4.67
N MET A 151 28.60 -8.40 4.18
CA MET A 151 28.40 -8.74 2.77
C MET A 151 27.87 -7.57 1.93
N PHE A 152 26.96 -6.75 2.49
CA PHE A 152 26.25 -5.72 1.73
C PHE A 152 26.68 -4.29 2.09
N GLY A 153 27.26 -4.05 3.27
CA GLY A 153 27.85 -2.77 3.66
C GLY A 153 26.88 -1.58 3.87
N ASP A 154 25.62 -1.70 3.46
CA ASP A 154 24.58 -0.66 3.59
C ASP A 154 23.58 -1.05 4.70
N ASP A 155 23.56 -0.29 5.80
CA ASP A 155 22.68 -0.56 6.95
C ASP A 155 21.18 -0.49 6.62
N ALA A 156 20.76 0.37 5.70
CA ALA A 156 19.35 0.47 5.31
C ALA A 156 18.93 -0.72 4.44
N LEU A 157 19.83 -1.18 3.57
CA LEU A 157 19.64 -2.41 2.81
C LEU A 157 19.62 -3.62 3.76
N VAL A 158 20.50 -3.68 4.76
CA VAL A 158 20.54 -4.77 5.74
C VAL A 158 19.29 -4.80 6.61
N ASP A 159 18.76 -3.66 7.08
CA ASP A 159 17.48 -3.60 7.83
C ASP A 159 16.31 -4.19 7.00
N PHE A 160 16.33 -3.99 5.68
CA PHE A 160 15.37 -4.62 4.78
C PHE A 160 15.63 -6.11 4.57
N LEU A 161 16.89 -6.53 4.42
CA LEU A 161 17.26 -7.92 4.13
C LEU A 161 17.18 -8.85 5.35
N TYR A 162 17.29 -8.30 6.56
CA TYR A 162 17.25 -9.06 7.80
C TYR A 162 15.85 -9.51 8.22
N LEU A 163 14.79 -9.05 7.55
CA LEU A 163 13.41 -9.48 7.81
C LEU A 163 13.31 -11.01 7.82
N GLY A 164 12.97 -11.66 8.94
CA GLY A 164 13.04 -13.12 9.06
C GLY A 164 12.47 -13.87 7.86
N ALA A 165 13.21 -14.88 7.36
CA ALA A 165 12.76 -15.71 6.23
C ALA A 165 11.45 -16.49 6.53
N GLY A 166 10.99 -16.52 7.79
CA GLY A 166 9.73 -17.13 8.22
C GLY A 166 8.75 -16.22 8.96
N ASP A 167 9.13 -15.00 9.35
CA ASP A 167 8.25 -14.18 10.19
C ASP A 167 7.42 -13.18 9.35
N LEU A 168 6.13 -13.49 9.24
CA LEU A 168 5.15 -12.62 8.59
C LEU A 168 4.99 -11.30 9.37
N GLU A 169 5.15 -11.33 10.70
CA GLU A 169 5.01 -10.16 11.57
C GLU A 169 6.14 -9.16 11.34
N ASP A 170 7.39 -9.62 11.21
CA ASP A 170 8.53 -8.75 10.89
C ASP A 170 8.35 -8.04 9.55
N ARG A 171 7.85 -8.76 8.53
CA ARG A 171 7.61 -8.21 7.19
C ARG A 171 6.49 -7.18 7.22
N LEU A 172 5.42 -7.47 7.95
CA LEU A 172 4.35 -6.52 8.21
C LEU A 172 4.89 -5.30 8.95
N ALA A 173 5.72 -5.48 9.97
CA ALA A 173 6.32 -4.41 10.75
C ALA A 173 7.17 -3.48 9.88
N TRP A 174 7.96 -4.02 8.94
CA TRP A 174 8.70 -3.19 7.98
C TRP A 174 7.76 -2.38 7.08
N VAL A 175 6.73 -3.02 6.49
CA VAL A 175 5.75 -2.32 5.65
C VAL A 175 5.03 -1.21 6.42
N GLN A 176 4.68 -1.45 7.68
CA GLN A 176 4.06 -0.44 8.54
C GLN A 176 5.04 0.71 8.85
N ARG A 177 6.29 0.41 9.23
CA ARG A 177 7.34 1.42 9.44
C ARG A 177 7.57 2.26 8.19
N ALA A 178 7.66 1.63 7.02
CA ALA A 178 7.82 2.31 5.73
C ALA A 178 6.63 3.23 5.40
N ARG A 179 5.42 2.81 5.75
CA ARG A 179 4.21 3.63 5.59
C ARG A 179 4.25 4.89 6.45
N VAL A 180 4.78 4.81 7.67
CA VAL A 180 4.91 5.96 8.59
C VAL A 180 6.00 6.93 8.14
N ARG A 181 7.13 6.44 7.61
CA ARG A 181 8.29 7.29 7.23
C ARG A 181 8.10 8.12 5.95
N GLY A 182 7.12 7.76 5.12
CA GLY A 182 6.89 8.46 3.83
C GLY A 182 6.13 7.65 2.78
N GLY A 183 5.71 6.44 3.10
CA GLY A 183 4.89 5.59 2.24
C GLY A 183 5.68 4.44 1.64
N PHE A 184 5.05 3.25 1.57
CA PHE A 184 5.67 2.01 1.07
C PHE A 184 6.38 2.20 -0.26
N VAL A 185 5.75 2.85 -1.25
CA VAL A 185 6.33 2.97 -2.61
C VAL A 185 7.63 3.77 -2.62
N ARG A 186 7.74 4.81 -1.78
CA ARG A 186 8.94 5.65 -1.70
C ARG A 186 10.08 4.89 -1.05
N GLU A 187 9.83 4.32 0.11
CA GLU A 187 10.83 3.56 0.88
C GLU A 187 11.26 2.29 0.14
N PHE A 188 10.32 1.58 -0.50
CA PHE A 188 10.63 0.41 -1.29
C PHE A 188 11.46 0.76 -2.53
N ARG A 189 11.21 1.91 -3.17
CA ARG A 189 12.05 2.38 -4.29
C ARG A 189 13.47 2.71 -3.84
N ASP A 190 13.65 3.34 -2.68
CA ASP A 190 14.97 3.62 -2.12
C ASP A 190 15.78 2.33 -1.91
N VAL A 191 15.14 1.31 -1.32
CA VAL A 191 15.75 -0.02 -1.15
C VAL A 191 16.10 -0.66 -2.50
N LEU A 192 15.20 -0.61 -3.50
CA LEU A 192 15.47 -1.14 -4.82
C LEU A 192 16.68 -0.44 -5.49
N THR A 193 16.80 0.88 -5.35
CA THR A 193 17.95 1.62 -5.87
C THR A 193 19.25 1.17 -5.19
N ARG A 194 19.25 0.93 -3.87
CA ARG A 194 20.41 0.37 -3.15
C ARG A 194 20.75 -1.04 -3.60
N MET A 195 19.75 -1.88 -3.84
CA MET A 195 19.93 -3.23 -4.41
C MET A 195 20.54 -3.19 -5.82
N GLU A 196 20.11 -2.23 -6.65
CA GLU A 196 20.63 -2.06 -8.00
C GLU A 196 22.09 -1.56 -7.98
N ALA A 197 22.42 -0.67 -7.05
CA ALA A 197 23.76 -0.12 -6.85
C ALA A 197 24.75 -1.13 -6.28
N TRP A 198 24.28 -2.19 -5.63
CA TRP A 198 25.12 -3.26 -5.09
C TRP A 198 25.73 -4.12 -6.23
N ARG A 199 27.06 -4.21 -6.23
CA ARG A 199 27.91 -4.94 -7.19
C ARG A 199 28.79 -5.94 -6.46
#